data_AF-A0A7X8AQR5-F1
#
_entry.id   AF-A0A7X8AQR5-F1
#
_cell.length_a   1.000
_cell.length_b   1.000
_cell.length_c   1.000
_cell.angle_alpha   90.00
_cell.angle_beta   90.00
_cell.angle_gamma   90.00
#
_symmetry.space_group_name_H-M   'P 1'
#
loop_
_entity.id
_entity.type
_entity.pdbx_description
1 polymer ?
#
loop_
_entity_poly.entity_id
_entity_poly.type
_entity_poly.pdbx_seq_one_letter_code
_entity_poly.pdbx_strand_id
1 'polypeptide(L)'
;MKKRIIAFYDVLIVAIISTPFTICSIFFFVFADTSNLEWLCKNWYLIIFASLGVSLPVVGIFWITGYTLIMNNHYVFFYYFPHAKTWKKMINNIDIRWNQELFISEVLAVNIVKLTKEEKKHKVFYKHIRNKYLEIIIKNGGTKYVYVGNYAQCQIKKIMKILLKE
;
A
#
# COMPACT_ATOMS: atom_id res chain seq x y z
N MET A 1 -13.80 13.41 -11.34
CA MET A 1 -13.32 13.61 -9.96
C MET A 1 -12.43 12.44 -9.59
N LYS A 2 -11.16 12.70 -9.22
CA LYS A 2 -10.17 11.64 -8.93
C LYS A 2 -10.48 11.01 -7.58
N LYS A 3 -10.90 9.73 -7.56
CA LYS A 3 -11.11 8.99 -6.32
C LYS A 3 -9.85 8.20 -5.98
N ARG A 4 -9.56 8.05 -4.68
CA ARG A 4 -8.45 7.25 -4.17
C ARG A 4 -8.98 6.19 -3.22
N ILE A 5 -8.51 4.96 -3.35
CA ILE A 5 -8.76 3.87 -2.41
C ILE A 5 -7.41 3.41 -1.89
N ILE A 6 -7.22 3.62 -0.60
CA ILE A 6 -6.03 3.18 0.13
C ILE A 6 -6.25 1.75 0.62
N ALA A 7 -5.23 0.89 0.52
CA ALA A 7 -5.30 -0.48 0.99
C ALA A 7 -5.52 -0.56 2.52
N PHE A 8 -6.58 -1.25 2.96
CA PHE A 8 -6.94 -1.34 4.38
C PHE A 8 -5.82 -1.91 5.25
N TYR A 9 -5.15 -2.96 4.78
CA TYR A 9 -4.13 -3.62 5.59
C TYR A 9 -2.86 -2.80 5.75
N ASP A 10 -2.57 -1.87 4.84
CA ASP A 10 -1.46 -0.93 4.99
C ASP A 10 -1.78 0.08 6.10
N VAL A 11 -2.99 0.63 6.09
CA VAL A 11 -3.47 1.51 7.17
C VAL A 11 -3.47 0.78 8.50
N LEU A 12 -3.91 -0.48 8.53
CA LEU A 12 -3.95 -1.29 9.74
C LEU A 12 -2.53 -1.55 10.29
N ILE A 13 -1.57 -1.91 9.44
CA ILE A 13 -0.18 -2.14 9.86
C ILE A 13 0.42 -0.86 10.43
N VAL A 14 0.24 0.28 9.75
CA VAL A 14 0.72 1.56 10.25
C VAL A 14 0.05 1.89 11.58
N ALA A 15 -1.26 1.71 11.72
CA ALA A 15 -1.96 1.98 12.98
C ALA A 15 -1.47 1.08 14.12
N ILE A 16 -1.28 -0.22 13.89
CA ILE A 16 -0.79 -1.17 14.90
C ILE A 16 0.62 -0.79 15.36
N ILE A 17 1.50 -0.37 14.43
CA ILE A 17 2.87 0.01 14.76
C ILE A 17 2.89 1.40 15.41
N SER A 18 2.14 2.38 14.88
CA SER A 18 2.24 3.76 15.32
C SER A 18 1.56 4.00 16.66
N THR A 19 0.41 3.35 16.92
CA THR A 19 -0.43 3.63 18.09
C THR A 19 0.31 3.42 19.42
N PRO A 20 1.00 2.30 19.67
CA PRO A 20 1.74 2.11 20.91
C PRO A 20 2.83 3.16 21.11
N PHE A 21 3.57 3.50 20.06
CA PHE A 21 4.63 4.51 20.15
C PHE A 21 4.06 5.90 20.39
N THR A 22 2.97 6.28 19.71
CA THR A 22 2.30 7.56 19.95
C THR A 22 1.77 7.66 21.39
N ILE A 23 1.20 6.58 21.93
CA ILE A 23 0.77 6.53 23.33
C ILE A 23 1.98 6.72 24.26
N CYS A 24 3.08 6.01 24.03
CA CYS A 24 4.32 6.19 24.80
C CYS A 24 4.86 7.62 24.73
N SER A 25 4.82 8.26 23.56
CA SER A 25 5.21 9.67 23.42
C SER A 25 4.32 10.60 24.23
N ILE A 26 3.00 10.37 24.25
CA ILE A 26 2.07 11.17 25.07
C ILE A 26 2.41 11.02 26.55
N PHE A 27 2.60 9.78 27.03
CA PHE A 27 3.03 9.53 28.41
C PHE A 27 4.35 10.24 28.72
N PHE A 28 5.32 10.17 27.81
CA PHE A 28 6.57 10.90 27.96
C PHE A 28 6.33 12.41 28.11
N PHE A 29 5.58 13.05 27.23
CA PHE A 29 5.33 14.50 27.31
C PHE A 29 4.55 14.93 28.56
N VAL A 30 3.69 14.06 29.11
CA VAL A 30 2.90 14.37 30.31
C VAL A 30 3.72 14.21 31.60
N PHE A 31 4.60 13.21 31.68
CA PHE A 31 5.27 12.83 32.92
C PHE A 31 6.78 13.13 32.96
N ALA A 32 7.40 13.46 31.83
CA ALA A 32 8.81 13.81 31.78
C ALA A 32 9.07 15.20 32.36
N ASP A 33 10.11 15.32 33.18
CA ASP A 33 10.67 16.61 33.59
C ASP A 33 11.53 17.18 32.45
N THR A 34 10.84 17.66 31.42
CA THR A 34 11.48 18.21 30.21
C THR A 34 12.20 19.54 30.46
N SER A 35 11.98 20.17 31.61
CA SER A 35 12.70 21.37 32.03
C SER A 35 14.08 21.09 32.62
N ASN A 36 14.35 19.87 33.06
CA ASN A 36 15.60 19.50 33.72
C ASN A 36 16.59 18.87 32.73
N LEU A 37 17.66 19.60 32.40
CA LEU A 37 18.70 19.15 31.48
C LEU A 37 19.40 17.87 31.96
N GLU A 38 19.68 17.74 33.25
CA GLU A 38 20.35 16.58 33.82
C GLU A 38 19.47 15.32 33.70
N TRP A 39 18.16 15.48 33.94
CA TRP A 39 17.18 14.42 33.75
C TRP A 39 17.09 14.00 32.28
N LEU A 40 17.08 14.95 31.34
CA LEU A 40 17.07 14.69 29.90
C LEU A 40 18.32 13.92 29.45
N CYS A 41 19.51 14.33 29.92
CA CYS A 41 20.76 13.63 29.61
C CYS A 41 20.77 12.20 30.15
N LYS A 42 20.27 12.00 31.38
CA LYS A 42 20.18 10.66 32.00
C LYS A 42 19.17 9.75 31.30
N ASN A 43 18.08 10.32 30.78
CA ASN A 43 16.98 9.59 30.17
C ASN A 43 16.89 9.77 28.64
N TRP A 44 18.03 10.03 27.98
CA TRP A 44 18.10 10.33 26.54
C TRP A 44 17.41 9.29 25.64
N TYR A 45 17.42 8.01 26.05
CA TYR A 45 16.76 6.92 25.32
C TYR A 45 15.23 7.11 25.25
N LEU A 46 14.60 7.65 26.30
CA LEU A 46 13.17 7.95 26.31
C LEU A 46 12.81 9.06 25.31
N ILE A 47 13.70 10.04 25.14
CA ILE A 47 13.55 11.11 24.14
C ILE A 47 13.52 10.52 22.73
N ILE A 48 14.41 9.55 22.45
CA ILE A 48 14.42 8.85 21.15
C ILE A 48 13.12 8.08 20.96
N PHE A 49 12.67 7.30 21.95
CA PHE A 49 11.39 6.59 21.86
C PHE A 49 10.21 7.53 21.65
N ALA A 50 10.18 8.67 22.35
CA ALA A 50 9.14 9.68 22.19
C ALA A 50 9.17 10.33 20.79
N SER A 51 10.36 10.60 20.25
CA SER A 51 10.52 11.13 18.88
C SER A 51 10.04 10.13 17.82
N LEU A 52 10.24 8.83 18.05
CA LEU A 52 9.75 7.77 17.17
C LEU A 52 8.22 7.72 17.17
N GLY A 53 7.56 7.88 18.32
CA GLY A 53 6.09 7.89 18.36
C GLY A 53 5.43 9.10 17.71
N VAL A 54 6.17 10.18 17.49
CA VAL A 54 5.72 11.32 16.67
C VAL A 54 6.07 11.10 15.19
N SER A 55 7.26 10.57 14.88
CA SER A 55 7.72 10.43 13.49
C SER A 55 7.10 9.23 12.76
N LEU A 56 6.83 8.11 13.44
CA LEU A 56 6.27 6.89 12.85
C LEU A 56 4.88 7.10 12.21
N PRO A 57 3.92 7.82 12.80
CA PRO A 57 2.68 8.18 12.11
C PRO A 57 2.92 8.96 10.82
N VAL A 58 3.83 9.95 10.84
CA VAL A 58 4.14 10.81 9.69
C VAL A 58 4.80 10.01 8.57
N VAL A 59 5.79 9.19 8.91
CA VAL A 59 6.46 8.30 7.95
C VAL A 59 5.51 7.21 7.44
N GLY A 60 4.62 6.72 8.31
CA GLY A 60 3.60 5.72 7.98
C GLY A 60 2.65 6.19 6.88
N ILE A 61 2.31 7.49 6.82
CA ILE A 61 1.50 8.05 5.73
C ILE A 61 2.19 7.86 4.38
N PHE A 62 3.51 8.07 4.29
CA PHE A 62 4.26 7.82 3.05
C PHE A 62 4.23 6.34 2.68
N TRP A 63 4.32 5.43 3.65
CA TRP A 63 4.22 4.00 3.39
C TRP A 63 2.83 3.60 2.86
N ILE A 64 1.76 4.17 3.42
CA ILE A 64 0.38 3.95 3.00
C ILE A 64 0.15 4.39 1.53
N THR A 65 0.89 5.38 1.04
CA THR A 65 0.81 5.75 -0.38
C THR A 65 1.35 4.68 -1.33
N GLY A 66 2.13 3.72 -0.81
CA GLY A 66 2.78 2.65 -1.58
C GLY A 66 1.81 1.67 -2.25
N TYR A 67 0.59 1.48 -1.72
CA TYR A 67 -0.48 0.69 -2.34
C TYR A 67 -1.77 1.50 -2.40
N THR A 68 -1.92 2.28 -3.48
CA THR A 68 -3.08 3.15 -3.66
C THR A 68 -3.70 2.90 -5.02
N LEU A 69 -5.00 2.65 -5.03
CA LEU A 69 -5.76 2.69 -6.26
C LEU A 69 -6.24 4.12 -6.50
N ILE A 70 -5.83 4.67 -7.63
CA ILE A 70 -6.21 5.99 -8.12
C ILE A 70 -7.14 5.78 -9.32
N MET A 71 -8.33 6.35 -9.29
CA MET A 71 -9.28 6.20 -10.40
C MET A 71 -9.87 7.54 -10.83
N ASN A 72 -10.21 7.62 -12.11
CA ASN A 72 -11.12 8.60 -12.66
C ASN A 72 -12.21 7.87 -13.46
N ASN A 73 -13.09 8.60 -14.15
CA ASN A 73 -14.20 8.01 -14.89
C ASN A 73 -13.76 7.09 -16.06
N HIS A 74 -12.53 7.25 -16.56
CA HIS A 74 -12.05 6.55 -17.75
C HIS A 74 -10.99 5.49 -17.46
N TYR A 75 -10.17 5.71 -16.42
CA TYR A 75 -9.03 4.86 -16.13
C TYR A 75 -8.90 4.56 -14.63
N VAL A 76 -8.34 3.40 -14.34
CA VAL A 76 -7.87 2.97 -13.02
C VAL A 76 -6.36 2.81 -13.08
N PHE A 77 -5.68 3.42 -12.13
CA PHE A 77 -4.26 3.28 -11.90
C PHE A 77 -4.04 2.64 -10.53
N PHE A 78 -3.46 1.45 -10.54
CA PHE A 78 -3.06 0.72 -9.37
C PHE A 78 -1.62 1.08 -9.01
N TYR A 79 -1.43 2.02 -8.09
CA TYR A 79 -0.10 2.40 -7.64
C TYR A 79 0.45 1.35 -6.67
N TYR A 80 1.49 0.64 -7.08
CA TYR A 80 2.30 -0.23 -6.23
C TYR A 80 3.75 0.22 -6.30
N PHE A 81 4.34 0.63 -5.17
CA PHE A 81 5.75 1.01 -5.13
C PHE A 81 6.61 -0.24 -5.36
N PRO A 82 7.31 -0.36 -6.50
CA PRO A 82 8.09 -1.55 -6.80
C PRO A 82 9.46 -1.43 -6.13
N HIS A 83 9.69 -2.22 -5.08
CA HIS A 83 11.01 -2.35 -4.50
C HIS A 83 11.94 -3.09 -5.46
N ALA A 84 12.69 -2.35 -6.28
CA ALA A 84 13.72 -2.88 -7.17
C ALA A 84 15.10 -2.41 -6.73
N LYS A 85 16.10 -3.30 -6.83
CA LYS A 85 17.50 -2.97 -6.50
C LYS A 85 18.10 -1.87 -7.39
N THR A 86 17.53 -1.63 -8.58
CA THR A 86 17.99 -0.60 -9.52
C THR A 86 16.82 -0.01 -10.30
N TRP A 87 16.93 1.28 -10.67
CA TRP A 87 15.95 1.97 -11.53
C TRP A 87 15.73 1.28 -12.87
N LYS A 88 16.80 0.74 -13.50
CA LYS A 88 16.69 -0.01 -14.76
C LYS A 88 15.79 -1.24 -14.63
N LYS A 89 15.87 -1.96 -13.50
CA LYS A 89 14.97 -3.10 -13.22
C LYS A 89 13.55 -2.64 -12.89
N MET A 90 13.41 -1.48 -12.24
CA MET A 90 12.13 -0.88 -11.91
C MET A 90 11.33 -0.51 -13.17
N ILE A 91 11.91 0.25 -14.09
CA ILE A 91 11.21 0.73 -15.30
C ILE A 91 10.87 -0.42 -16.26
N ASN A 92 11.61 -1.54 -16.18
CA ASN A 92 11.38 -2.73 -16.98
C ASN A 92 10.38 -3.71 -16.35
N ASN A 93 9.78 -3.36 -15.22
CA ASN A 93 8.82 -4.17 -14.47
C ASN A 93 7.49 -4.29 -15.23
N ILE A 94 6.99 -5.52 -15.41
CA ILE A 94 5.68 -5.82 -16.03
C ILE A 94 4.52 -5.11 -15.31
N ASP A 95 4.60 -4.94 -14.00
CA ASP A 95 3.59 -4.23 -13.22
C ASP A 95 3.55 -2.76 -13.64
N ILE A 96 4.68 -2.05 -13.62
CA ILE A 96 4.75 -0.63 -14.01
C ILE A 96 4.39 -0.45 -15.49
N ARG A 97 4.91 -1.32 -16.36
CA ARG A 97 4.73 -1.20 -17.81
C ARG A 97 3.33 -1.56 -18.27
N TRP A 98 2.66 -2.47 -17.57
CA TRP A 98 1.45 -3.10 -18.09
C TRP A 98 0.33 -3.25 -17.07
N ASN A 99 0.57 -3.84 -15.90
CA ASN A 99 -0.53 -4.20 -14.99
C ASN A 99 -1.13 -3.01 -14.22
N GLN A 100 -0.38 -1.91 -14.02
CA GLN A 100 -0.81 -0.81 -13.15
C GLN A 100 -1.86 0.10 -13.78
N GLU A 101 -1.88 0.30 -15.10
CA GLU A 101 -2.83 1.19 -15.77
C GLU A 101 -3.88 0.42 -16.56
N LEU A 102 -5.15 0.83 -16.45
CA LEU A 102 -6.27 0.14 -17.06
C LEU A 102 -7.37 1.12 -17.51
N PHE A 103 -7.81 1.02 -18.75
CA PHE A 103 -9.00 1.70 -19.23
C PHE A 103 -10.25 0.92 -18.86
N ILE A 104 -11.17 1.54 -18.13
CA ILE A 104 -12.39 0.89 -17.62
C ILE A 104 -13.28 0.42 -18.79
N SER A 105 -13.29 1.16 -19.91
CA SER A 105 -14.06 0.81 -21.12
C SER A 105 -13.63 -0.49 -21.81
N GLU A 106 -12.41 -0.95 -21.53
CA GLU A 106 -11.84 -2.13 -22.16
C GLU A 106 -11.99 -3.40 -21.30
N VAL A 107 -12.45 -3.26 -20.05
CA VAL A 107 -12.65 -4.38 -19.14
C VAL A 107 -13.84 -5.22 -19.60
N LEU A 108 -13.61 -6.52 -19.77
CA LEU A 108 -14.63 -7.51 -20.10
C LEU A 108 -15.08 -8.30 -18.86
N ALA A 109 -14.12 -8.74 -18.06
CA ALA A 109 -14.37 -9.55 -16.88
C ALA A 109 -13.27 -9.33 -15.83
N VAL A 110 -13.63 -9.55 -14.57
CA VAL A 110 -12.71 -9.44 -13.43
C VAL A 110 -12.92 -10.63 -12.51
N ASN A 111 -11.87 -11.41 -12.30
CA ASN A 111 -11.88 -12.58 -11.42
C ASN A 111 -10.88 -12.42 -10.26
N ILE A 112 -11.19 -12.98 -9.10
CA ILE A 112 -10.23 -13.08 -8.00
C ILE A 112 -9.47 -14.40 -8.16
N VAL A 113 -8.15 -14.32 -8.31
CA VAL A 113 -7.29 -15.49 -8.53
C VAL A 113 -6.15 -15.56 -7.52
N LYS A 114 -5.61 -16.78 -7.36
CA LYS A 114 -4.34 -17.03 -6.68
C LYS A 114 -3.34 -17.48 -7.75
N LEU A 115 -2.15 -16.89 -7.75
CA LEU A 115 -1.12 -17.26 -8.73
C LEU A 115 -0.19 -18.32 -8.15
N THR A 116 0.15 -19.32 -8.94
CA THR A 116 1.18 -20.31 -8.63
C THR A 116 2.57 -19.66 -8.58
N LYS A 117 3.57 -20.38 -8.05
CA LYS A 117 4.96 -19.87 -8.00
C LYS A 117 5.53 -19.57 -9.38
N GLU A 118 5.19 -20.40 -10.38
CA GLU A 118 5.64 -20.21 -11.76
C GLU A 118 4.94 -19.04 -12.42
N GLU A 119 3.62 -18.92 -12.28
CA GLU A 119 2.87 -17.77 -12.77
C GLU A 119 3.39 -16.44 -12.20
N LYS A 120 3.76 -16.42 -10.92
CA LYS A 120 4.37 -15.25 -10.28
C LYS A 120 5.71 -14.84 -10.85
N LYS A 121 6.41 -15.69 -11.61
CA LYS A 121 7.67 -15.31 -12.28
C LYS A 121 7.42 -14.51 -13.55
N HIS A 122 6.27 -14.72 -14.20
CA HIS A 122 5.99 -14.19 -15.54
C HIS A 122 4.86 -13.17 -15.57
N LYS A 123 3.87 -13.27 -14.67
CA LYS A 123 2.65 -12.45 -14.70
C LYS A 123 2.70 -11.22 -13.81
N VAL A 124 3.58 -11.22 -12.81
CA VAL A 124 3.76 -10.14 -11.83
C VAL A 124 5.23 -10.03 -11.47
N PHE A 125 5.69 -8.86 -11.05
CA PHE A 125 7.09 -8.68 -10.67
C PHE A 125 7.32 -8.89 -9.18
N TYR A 126 6.36 -8.47 -8.34
CA TYR A 126 6.53 -8.53 -6.89
C TYR A 126 5.84 -9.73 -6.24
N LYS A 127 6.58 -10.40 -5.35
CA LYS A 127 6.10 -11.53 -4.56
C LYS A 127 5.60 -11.00 -3.22
N HIS A 128 4.30 -10.70 -3.15
CA HIS A 128 3.68 -10.30 -1.90
C HIS A 128 3.45 -11.51 -0.98
N ILE A 129 3.40 -11.23 0.32
CA ILE A 129 3.12 -12.21 1.38
C ILE A 129 1.76 -12.87 1.14
N ARG A 130 0.75 -12.07 0.77
CA ARG A 130 -0.57 -12.57 0.41
C ARG A 130 -0.61 -12.95 -1.05
N ASN A 131 -1.24 -14.08 -1.35
CA ASN A 131 -1.43 -14.54 -2.71
C ASN A 131 -2.86 -14.25 -3.17
N LYS A 132 -3.14 -13.00 -3.51
CA LYS A 132 -4.48 -12.59 -3.97
C LYS A 132 -4.38 -11.50 -5.02
N TYR A 133 -4.92 -11.79 -6.20
CA TYR A 133 -4.82 -10.96 -7.38
C TYR A 133 -6.19 -10.82 -8.05
N LEU A 134 -6.37 -9.73 -8.79
CA LEU A 134 -7.42 -9.60 -9.79
C LEU A 134 -6.85 -10.00 -11.13
N GLU A 135 -7.47 -10.99 -11.75
CA GLU A 135 -7.34 -11.27 -13.17
C GLU A 135 -8.33 -10.37 -13.92
N ILE A 136 -7.83 -9.50 -14.79
CA ILE A 136 -8.65 -8.55 -15.54
C ILE A 136 -8.51 -8.87 -17.02
N ILE A 137 -9.61 -9.30 -17.64
CA ILE A 137 -9.68 -9.64 -19.06
C ILE A 137 -10.04 -8.38 -19.84
N ILE A 138 -9.24 -8.05 -20.86
CA ILE A 138 -9.34 -6.80 -21.62
C ILE A 138 -9.62 -7.12 -23.09
N LYS A 139 -10.53 -6.37 -23.72
CA LYS A 139 -10.97 -6.57 -25.12
C LYS A 139 -9.83 -6.83 -26.11
N ASN A 140 -8.80 -5.98 -26.09
CA ASN A 140 -7.72 -5.97 -27.09
C ASN A 140 -6.31 -6.10 -26.48
N GLY A 141 -6.21 -6.41 -25.18
CA GLY A 141 -4.95 -6.36 -24.42
C GLY A 141 -4.58 -7.66 -23.70
N GLY A 142 -5.31 -8.74 -23.93
CA GLY A 142 -5.14 -9.99 -23.17
C GLY A 142 -5.55 -9.81 -21.70
N THR A 143 -4.77 -10.38 -20.79
CA THR A 143 -5.12 -10.47 -19.36
C THR A 143 -4.09 -9.76 -18.49
N LYS A 144 -4.56 -8.86 -17.62
CA LYS A 144 -3.73 -8.20 -16.60
C LYS A 144 -3.91 -8.86 -15.24
N TYR A 145 -2.84 -8.86 -14.45
CA TYR A 145 -2.83 -9.43 -13.10
C TYR A 145 -2.44 -8.37 -12.09
N VAL A 146 -3.37 -8.02 -11.21
CA VAL A 146 -3.23 -6.88 -10.32
C VAL A 146 -3.27 -7.35 -8.87
N TYR A 147 -2.25 -7.03 -8.08
CA TYR A 147 -2.19 -7.44 -6.68
C TYR A 147 -3.22 -6.73 -5.82
N VAL A 148 -4.08 -7.48 -5.12
CA VAL A 148 -5.09 -6.91 -4.22
C VAL A 148 -5.04 -7.47 -2.80
N GLY A 149 -3.96 -8.16 -2.43
CA GLY A 149 -3.85 -8.80 -1.12
C GLY A 149 -3.82 -7.83 0.06
N ASN A 150 -3.46 -6.57 -0.13
CA ASN A 150 -3.48 -5.54 0.91
C ASN A 150 -4.85 -4.85 1.07
N TYR A 151 -5.82 -5.18 0.22
CA TYR A 151 -7.18 -4.65 0.33
C TYR A 151 -8.08 -5.61 1.13
N ALA A 152 -9.01 -5.05 1.91
CA ALA A 152 -10.06 -5.83 2.56
C ALA A 152 -11.06 -6.39 1.54
N GLN A 153 -11.79 -7.45 1.88
CA GLN A 153 -12.75 -8.08 0.96
C GLN A 153 -13.82 -7.09 0.46
N CYS A 154 -14.30 -6.19 1.32
CA CYS A 154 -15.24 -5.15 0.94
C CYS A 154 -14.64 -4.15 -0.06
N GLN A 155 -13.37 -3.79 0.09
CA GLN A 155 -12.65 -2.93 -0.85
C GLN A 155 -12.48 -3.63 -2.19
N ILE A 156 -12.08 -4.90 -2.20
CA ILE A 156 -11.94 -5.68 -3.44
C ILE A 156 -13.26 -5.75 -4.20
N LYS A 157 -14.36 -6.07 -3.51
CA LYS A 157 -15.71 -6.05 -4.12
C LYS A 157 -16.05 -4.69 -4.73
N LYS A 158 -15.75 -3.59 -4.01
CA LYS A 158 -15.97 -2.23 -4.50
C LYS A 158 -15.11 -1.92 -5.74
N ILE A 159 -13.86 -2.36 -5.76
CA ILE A 159 -12.95 -2.20 -6.91
C ILE A 159 -13.50 -2.96 -8.12
N MET A 160 -13.90 -4.22 -7.96
CA MET A 160 -14.47 -5.03 -9.04
C MET A 160 -15.71 -4.38 -9.65
N LYS A 161 -16.66 -3.93 -8.81
CA LYS A 161 -17.85 -3.19 -9.25
C LYS A 161 -17.50 -1.98 -10.13
N ILE A 162 -16.54 -1.18 -9.66
CA ILE A 162 -16.05 -0.01 -10.40
C ILE A 162 -15.45 -0.39 -11.76
N LEU A 163 -14.68 -1.48 -11.81
CA LEU A 163 -14.08 -1.97 -13.05
C LEU A 163 -15.12 -2.48 -14.05
N LEU A 164 -16.21 -3.10 -13.56
CA LEU A 164 -17.30 -3.62 -14.38
C LEU A 164 -18.39 -2.58 -14.68
N LYS A 165 -18.29 -1.38 -14.10
CA LYS A 165 -19.34 -0.33 -14.12
C LYS A 165 -20.68 -0.79 -13.53
N GLU A 166 -20.63 -1.63 -12.50
CA GLU A 166 -21.76 -2.06 -11.66
C GLU A 166 -21.85 -1.27 -10.35
#